data_AF-A0A1I1TEC3-F1
#
_entry.id   AF-A0A1I1TEC3-F1
#
_cell.length_a   1.000
_cell.length_b   1.000
_cell.length_c   1.000
_cell.angle_alpha   90.00
_cell.angle_beta   90.00
_cell.angle_gamma   90.00
#
_symmetry.space_group_name_H-M   'P 1'
#
loop_
_entity.id
_entity.type
_entity.pdbx_description
1 polymer ?
#
loop_
_entity_poly.entity_id
_entity_poly.type
_entity_poly.pdbx_seq_one_letter_code
_entity_poly.pdbx_strand_id
1 'polypeptide(L)'
;MYHTVYQQQNYLNRAFLKNYFLSGIVSLILALSSLSFLKASDYSALSLINFIFLRYNIFFGLIPTFILVLLSTLKIRLGDTLRCQTRNILLAQIVYRIIFNSIIITATWFLAIMIVIFLSGYFPIFLKIWAELLLRIVYFEIVILVFGFISAIFFYLTENKILTFLLVFAINCLSFILNINHQASLFYDFLALDFGSIIFSRSLILLGLLFLTDAILNLIIVKKDFL
;
A
#
# COMPACT_ATOMS: atom_id res chain seq x y z
N MET A 1 18.82 -22.61 5.03
CA MET A 1 17.44 -22.94 4.59
C MET A 1 16.65 -21.73 4.14
N TYR A 2 16.55 -20.64 4.92
CA TYR A 2 15.86 -19.42 4.48
C TYR A 2 16.38 -18.82 3.15
N HIS A 3 17.68 -18.93 2.87
CA HIS A 3 18.28 -18.47 1.61
C HIS A 3 17.62 -19.09 0.35
N THR A 4 17.29 -20.38 0.37
CA THR A 4 16.63 -21.04 -0.77
C THR A 4 15.18 -20.56 -0.93
N VAL A 5 14.53 -20.17 0.16
CA VAL A 5 13.18 -19.56 0.13
C VAL A 5 13.25 -18.17 -0.54
N TYR A 6 14.24 -17.34 -0.20
CA TYR A 6 14.43 -16.04 -0.84
C TYR A 6 14.76 -16.14 -2.34
N GLN A 7 15.66 -17.05 -2.73
CA GLN A 7 15.95 -17.31 -4.14
C GLN A 7 14.68 -17.72 -4.92
N GLN A 8 13.81 -18.52 -4.28
CA GLN A 8 12.55 -18.92 -4.87
C GLN A 8 11.55 -17.76 -4.99
N GLN A 9 11.46 -16.88 -3.98
CA GLN A 9 10.64 -15.68 -4.08
C GLN A 9 11.12 -14.78 -5.23
N ASN A 10 12.44 -14.69 -5.46
CA ASN A 10 13.01 -14.00 -6.60
C ASN A 10 12.65 -14.65 -7.95
N TYR A 11 12.63 -15.98 -8.04
CA TYR A 11 12.16 -16.68 -9.24
C TYR A 11 10.69 -16.36 -9.54
N LEU A 12 9.83 -16.41 -8.52
CA LEU A 12 8.42 -16.03 -8.64
C LEU A 12 8.27 -14.54 -9.00
N ASN A 13 9.11 -13.64 -8.48
CA ASN A 13 9.10 -12.22 -8.87
C ASN A 13 9.34 -12.05 -10.36
N ARG A 14 10.31 -12.81 -10.93
CA ARG A 14 10.57 -12.82 -12.37
C ARG A 14 9.37 -13.31 -13.18
N ALA A 15 8.70 -14.35 -12.69
CA ALA A 15 7.48 -14.86 -13.33
C ALA A 15 6.33 -13.83 -13.35
N PHE A 16 6.26 -12.96 -12.34
CA PHE A 16 5.26 -11.90 -12.21
C PHE A 16 5.75 -10.52 -12.63
N LEU A 17 6.92 -10.42 -13.28
CA LEU A 17 7.53 -9.13 -13.64
C LEU A 17 6.60 -8.28 -14.50
N LYS A 18 5.80 -8.90 -15.38
CA LYS A 18 4.80 -8.19 -16.18
C LYS A 18 3.75 -7.48 -15.31
N ASN A 19 3.29 -8.11 -14.23
CA ASN A 19 2.28 -7.53 -13.34
C ASN A 19 2.87 -6.34 -12.55
N TYR A 20 4.10 -6.50 -12.06
CA TYR A 20 4.82 -5.42 -11.37
C TYR A 20 5.17 -4.25 -12.30
N PHE A 21 5.53 -4.54 -13.54
CA PHE A 21 5.78 -3.50 -14.54
C PHE A 21 4.50 -2.72 -14.87
N LEU A 22 3.38 -3.43 -15.06
CA LEU A 22 2.08 -2.82 -15.33
C LEU A 22 1.59 -1.98 -14.14
N SER A 23 1.80 -2.45 -12.91
CA SER A 23 1.47 -1.67 -11.71
C SER A 23 2.32 -0.40 -11.58
N GLY A 24 3.60 -0.47 -11.93
CA GLY A 24 4.48 0.69 -12.02
C GLY A 24 4.00 1.71 -13.06
N ILE A 25 3.57 1.26 -14.24
CA ILE A 25 3.00 2.14 -15.28
C ILE A 25 1.72 2.82 -14.78
N VAL A 26 0.80 2.08 -14.17
CA VAL A 26 -0.45 2.66 -13.66
C VAL A 26 -0.15 3.69 -12.57
N SER A 27 0.75 3.38 -11.65
CA SER A 27 1.18 4.31 -10.58
C SER A 27 1.81 5.59 -11.15
N LEU A 28 2.60 5.45 -12.21
CA LEU A 28 3.22 6.58 -12.92
C LEU A 28 2.17 7.44 -13.64
N ILE A 29 1.21 6.85 -14.36
CA ILE A 29 0.13 7.58 -15.04
C ILE A 29 -0.72 8.35 -14.03
N LEU A 30 -1.05 7.74 -12.89
CA LEU A 30 -1.79 8.38 -11.81
C LEU A 30 -1.01 9.55 -11.19
N ALA A 31 0.29 9.41 -10.99
CA ALA A 31 1.13 10.51 -10.51
C ALA A 31 1.23 11.66 -11.52
N LEU A 32 1.25 11.36 -12.82
CA LEU A 32 1.29 12.39 -13.86
C LEU A 32 -0.07 13.07 -14.07
N SER A 33 -1.18 12.37 -13.86
CA SER A 33 -2.52 12.96 -14.03
C SER A 33 -2.80 14.07 -13.01
N SER A 34 -2.21 13.99 -11.81
CA SER A 34 -2.34 15.04 -10.79
C SER A 34 -1.59 16.33 -11.16
N LEU A 35 -0.74 16.35 -12.18
CA LEU A 35 -0.06 17.59 -12.64
C LEU A 35 -1.05 18.70 -13.05
N SER A 36 -2.22 18.30 -13.55
CA SER A 36 -3.32 19.22 -13.85
C SER A 36 -3.77 20.04 -12.62
N PHE A 37 -3.71 19.46 -11.41
CA PHE A 37 -4.04 20.15 -10.17
C PHE A 37 -3.03 21.24 -9.82
N LEU A 38 -1.73 21.01 -10.00
CA LEU A 38 -0.70 22.02 -9.73
C LEU A 38 -0.81 23.24 -10.65
N LYS A 39 -1.24 23.03 -11.90
CA LYS A 39 -1.46 24.13 -12.85
C LYS A 39 -2.66 25.00 -12.51
N ALA A 40 -3.66 24.42 -11.85
CA ALA A 40 -4.92 25.09 -11.52
C ALA A 40 -4.95 25.70 -10.12
N SER A 41 -3.90 25.51 -9.31
CA SER A 41 -3.86 25.91 -7.91
C SER A 41 -2.75 26.93 -7.62
N ASP A 42 -2.94 27.68 -6.54
CA ASP A 42 -1.97 28.68 -6.09
C ASP A 42 -0.66 28.02 -5.63
N TYR A 43 0.45 28.73 -5.80
CA TYR A 43 1.78 28.30 -5.37
C TYR A 43 1.87 28.29 -3.83
N SER A 44 1.54 27.16 -3.20
CA SER A 44 1.42 27.02 -1.75
C SER A 44 1.83 25.61 -1.26
N ALA A 45 2.09 25.49 0.05
CA ALA A 45 2.36 24.18 0.66
C ALA A 45 1.14 23.25 0.61
N LEU A 46 -0.06 23.81 0.76
CA LEU A 46 -1.31 23.06 0.74
C LEU A 46 -1.59 22.47 -0.65
N SER A 47 -1.39 23.25 -1.71
CA SER A 47 -1.55 22.75 -3.08
C SER A 47 -0.57 21.62 -3.38
N LEU A 48 0.68 21.72 -2.88
CA LEU A 48 1.66 20.65 -3.00
C LEU A 48 1.23 19.37 -2.28
N ILE A 49 0.73 19.46 -1.04
CA ILE A 49 0.23 18.30 -0.28
C ILE A 49 -0.95 17.65 -1.01
N ASN A 50 -1.91 18.45 -1.49
CA ASN A 50 -3.09 17.95 -2.21
C ASN A 50 -2.73 17.34 -3.58
N PHE A 51 -1.69 17.86 -4.24
CA PHE A 51 -1.14 17.29 -5.47
C PHE A 51 -0.52 15.92 -5.22
N ILE A 52 0.37 15.82 -4.22
CA ILE A 52 1.06 14.58 -3.87
C ILE A 52 0.00 13.54 -3.49
N PHE A 53 -0.84 13.89 -2.52
CA PHE A 53 -1.85 12.99 -1.96
C PHE A 53 -3.23 13.22 -2.59
N LEU A 54 -3.32 13.19 -3.91
CA LEU A 54 -4.62 13.40 -4.56
C LEU A 54 -5.59 12.26 -4.21
N ARG A 55 -6.61 12.57 -3.39
CA ARG A 55 -7.50 11.58 -2.75
C ARG A 55 -8.12 10.59 -3.72
N TYR A 56 -8.61 11.10 -4.86
CA TYR A 56 -9.25 10.30 -5.90
C TYR A 56 -8.28 9.34 -6.60
N ASN A 57 -7.02 9.76 -6.82
CA ASN A 57 -6.00 8.89 -7.42
C ASN A 57 -5.59 7.77 -6.48
N ILE A 58 -5.54 8.04 -5.18
CA ILE A 58 -5.27 7.02 -4.16
C ILE A 58 -6.44 6.03 -4.10
N PHE A 59 -7.66 6.54 -4.06
CA PHE A 59 -8.88 5.76 -3.91
C PHE A 59 -9.19 4.85 -5.10
N PHE A 60 -9.26 5.40 -6.31
CA PHE A 60 -9.60 4.64 -7.51
C PHE A 60 -8.40 3.99 -8.19
N GLY A 61 -7.19 4.50 -7.92
CA GLY A 61 -5.99 4.12 -8.64
C GLY A 61 -5.05 3.25 -7.80
N LEU A 62 -4.32 3.86 -6.88
CA LEU A 62 -3.19 3.21 -6.19
C LEU A 62 -3.62 2.02 -5.34
N ILE A 63 -4.62 2.19 -4.45
CA ILE A 63 -5.07 1.11 -3.56
C ILE A 63 -5.66 -0.06 -4.36
N PRO A 64 -6.59 0.14 -5.32
CA PRO A 64 -7.10 -0.96 -6.15
C PRO A 64 -6.01 -1.66 -6.96
N THR A 65 -5.08 -0.90 -7.55
CA THR A 65 -3.95 -1.46 -8.32
C THR A 65 -3.07 -2.32 -7.43
N PHE A 66 -2.75 -1.85 -6.22
CA PHE A 66 -2.00 -2.63 -5.24
C PHE A 66 -2.70 -3.94 -4.89
N ILE A 67 -4.01 -3.91 -4.59
CA ILE A 67 -4.78 -5.11 -4.22
C ILE A 67 -4.82 -6.10 -5.39
N LEU A 68 -5.09 -5.64 -6.62
CA LEU A 68 -5.14 -6.50 -7.80
C LEU A 68 -3.80 -7.21 -8.05
N VAL A 69 -2.70 -6.45 -7.98
CA VAL A 69 -1.36 -7.01 -8.19
C VAL A 69 -1.01 -7.96 -7.06
N LEU A 70 -1.32 -7.62 -5.82
CA LEU A 70 -1.10 -8.50 -4.67
C LEU A 70 -1.85 -9.82 -4.87
N LEU A 71 -3.16 -9.80 -5.12
CA LEU A 71 -3.95 -11.02 -5.33
C LEU A 71 -3.51 -11.83 -6.55
N SER A 72 -2.98 -11.17 -7.59
CA SER A 72 -2.43 -11.88 -8.76
C SER A 72 -1.11 -12.61 -8.44
N THR A 73 -0.28 -12.02 -7.57
CA THR A 73 1.08 -12.49 -7.25
C THR A 73 1.17 -13.29 -5.95
N LEU A 74 0.11 -13.27 -5.13
CA LEU A 74 0.00 -14.04 -3.90
C LEU A 74 -0.14 -15.53 -4.23
N LYS A 75 1.00 -16.18 -4.42
CA LYS A 75 1.15 -17.63 -4.53
C LYS A 75 2.13 -18.10 -3.49
N ILE A 76 1.69 -19.03 -2.65
CA ILE A 76 2.51 -19.67 -1.64
C ILE A 76 2.89 -21.06 -2.09
N ARG A 77 4.12 -21.48 -1.77
CA ARG A 77 4.57 -22.85 -1.99
C ARG A 77 4.56 -23.63 -0.67
N LEU A 78 3.59 -24.52 -0.53
CA LEU A 78 3.46 -25.39 0.65
C LEU A 78 4.67 -26.32 0.86
N GLY A 79 5.36 -26.71 -0.21
CA GLY A 79 6.56 -27.55 -0.13
C GLY A 79 7.72 -26.93 0.65
N ASP A 80 7.75 -25.60 0.82
CA ASP A 80 8.78 -24.94 1.64
C ASP A 80 8.55 -25.16 3.14
N THR A 81 7.30 -25.36 3.57
CA THR A 81 6.93 -25.77 4.93
C THR A 81 7.54 -27.12 5.28
N LEU A 82 7.47 -28.09 4.36
CA LEU A 82 8.03 -29.43 4.57
C LEU A 82 9.55 -29.39 4.65
N ARG A 83 10.19 -28.61 3.77
CA ARG A 83 11.65 -28.49 3.73
C ARG A 83 12.19 -27.88 5.01
N CYS A 84 11.58 -26.80 5.48
CA CYS A 84 12.10 -26.05 6.62
C CYS A 84 11.40 -26.40 7.94
N GLN A 85 10.50 -27.40 7.92
CA GLN A 85 9.78 -27.94 9.08
C GLN A 85 9.03 -26.89 9.92
N THR A 86 8.64 -25.74 9.33
CA THR A 86 7.96 -24.67 10.06
C THR A 86 6.89 -23.99 9.18
N ARG A 87 5.70 -23.74 9.76
CA ARG A 87 4.60 -23.00 9.09
C ARG A 87 4.85 -21.49 9.02
N ASN A 88 5.73 -20.95 9.86
CA ASN A 88 6.10 -19.53 9.88
C ASN A 88 6.69 -19.03 8.56
N ILE A 89 7.19 -19.93 7.72
CA ILE A 89 7.69 -19.58 6.38
C ILE A 89 6.56 -19.15 5.45
N LEU A 90 5.35 -19.69 5.60
CA LEU A 90 4.20 -19.25 4.82
C LEU A 90 3.87 -17.79 5.14
N LEU A 91 3.90 -17.41 6.43
CA LEU A 91 3.75 -16.02 6.86
C LEU A 91 4.85 -15.15 6.24
N ALA A 92 6.11 -15.56 6.35
CA ALA A 92 7.24 -14.81 5.79
C ALA A 92 7.12 -14.61 4.26
N GLN A 93 6.62 -15.62 3.52
CA GLN A 93 6.36 -15.50 2.09
C GLN A 93 5.25 -14.49 1.77
N ILE A 94 4.17 -14.47 2.56
CA ILE A 94 3.08 -13.50 2.41
C ILE A 94 3.58 -12.08 2.69
N VAL A 95 4.24 -11.90 3.83
CA VAL A 95 4.81 -10.61 4.24
C VAL A 95 5.77 -10.10 3.18
N TYR A 96 6.65 -10.96 2.65
CA TYR A 96 7.53 -10.60 1.54
C TYR A 96 6.76 -10.11 0.32
N ARG A 97 5.68 -10.80 -0.08
CA ARG A 97 4.86 -10.43 -1.24
C ARG A 97 4.15 -9.09 -1.05
N ILE A 98 3.62 -8.85 0.15
CA ILE A 98 2.97 -7.59 0.52
C ILE A 98 3.98 -6.44 0.43
N ILE A 99 5.11 -6.56 1.12
CA ILE A 99 6.15 -5.51 1.18
C ILE A 99 6.77 -5.26 -0.20
N PHE A 100 7.09 -6.32 -0.95
CA PHE A 100 7.71 -6.16 -2.26
C PHE A 100 6.76 -5.42 -3.23
N ASN A 101 5.46 -5.74 -3.19
CA ASN A 101 4.47 -5.06 -4.03
C ASN A 101 4.23 -3.61 -3.58
N SER A 102 4.21 -3.35 -2.26
CA SER A 102 4.01 -1.99 -1.75
C SER A 102 5.15 -1.08 -2.17
N ILE A 103 6.41 -1.51 -1.98
CA ILE A 103 7.61 -0.77 -2.37
C ILE A 103 7.60 -0.43 -3.86
N ILE A 104 7.22 -1.35 -4.75
CA ILE A 104 7.21 -1.08 -6.19
C ILE A 104 6.22 0.05 -6.52
N ILE A 105 5.01 -0.03 -5.98
CA ILE A 105 3.97 0.97 -6.25
C ILE A 105 4.33 2.32 -5.63
N THR A 106 4.76 2.35 -4.37
CA THR A 106 5.08 3.60 -3.69
C THR A 106 6.36 4.24 -4.21
N ALA A 107 7.39 3.46 -4.55
CA ALA A 107 8.60 4.01 -5.17
C ALA A 107 8.34 4.57 -6.56
N THR A 108 7.60 3.87 -7.43
CA THR A 108 7.30 4.37 -8.78
C THR A 108 6.42 5.62 -8.76
N TRP A 109 5.40 5.64 -7.89
CA TRP A 109 4.57 6.81 -7.65
C TRP A 109 5.37 8.00 -7.12
N PHE A 110 6.21 7.78 -6.09
CA PHE A 110 7.02 8.83 -5.49
C PHE A 110 8.05 9.40 -6.49
N LEU A 111 8.71 8.55 -7.27
CA LEU A 111 9.65 9.00 -8.31
C LEU A 111 8.96 9.91 -9.33
N ALA A 112 7.77 9.53 -9.80
CA ALA A 112 7.00 10.34 -10.74
C ALA A 112 6.61 11.69 -10.13
N ILE A 113 6.17 11.71 -8.87
CA ILE A 113 5.87 12.94 -8.13
C ILE A 113 7.11 13.84 -8.02
N MET A 114 8.27 13.29 -7.67
CA MET A 114 9.50 14.06 -7.52
C MET A 114 9.94 14.72 -8.84
N ILE A 115 9.80 14.02 -9.96
CA ILE A 115 10.05 14.58 -11.30
C ILE A 115 9.14 15.79 -11.54
N VAL A 116 7.84 15.67 -11.23
CA VAL A 116 6.89 16.76 -11.39
C VAL A 116 7.24 17.95 -10.49
N ILE A 117 7.58 17.71 -9.23
CA ILE A 117 7.97 18.78 -8.27
C ILE A 117 9.20 19.55 -8.78
N PHE A 118 10.19 18.83 -9.31
CA PHE A 118 11.41 19.43 -9.85
C PHE A 118 11.12 20.29 -11.09
N LEU A 119 10.34 19.76 -12.04
CA LEU A 119 10.01 20.45 -13.29
C LEU A 119 9.03 21.62 -13.12
N SER A 120 8.18 21.58 -12.09
CA SER A 120 7.16 22.60 -11.83
C SER A 120 7.64 23.76 -10.94
N GLY A 121 8.88 23.74 -10.46
CA GLY A 121 9.42 24.79 -9.59
C GLY A 121 8.89 24.75 -8.15
N TYR A 122 8.18 23.69 -7.74
CA TYR A 122 7.69 23.49 -6.36
C TYR A 122 8.77 22.96 -5.40
N PHE A 123 9.98 22.68 -5.90
CA PHE A 123 11.08 22.17 -5.09
C PHE A 123 11.42 23.00 -3.84
N PRO A 124 11.43 24.36 -3.87
CA PRO A 124 11.66 25.15 -2.66
C PRO A 124 10.58 24.97 -1.60
N ILE A 125 9.30 24.82 -2.01
CA ILE A 125 8.20 24.53 -1.08
C ILE A 125 8.38 23.12 -0.50
N PHE A 126 8.67 22.13 -1.35
CA PHE A 126 8.93 20.76 -0.92
C PHE A 126 10.00 20.72 0.18
N LEU A 127 11.13 21.42 -0.01
CA LEU A 127 12.20 21.51 0.99
C LEU A 127 11.77 22.18 2.30
N LYS A 128 10.74 23.03 2.31
CA LYS A 128 10.22 23.62 3.56
C LYS A 128 9.34 22.65 4.33
N ILE A 129 8.59 21.79 3.65
CA ILE A 129 7.61 20.87 4.26
C ILE A 129 8.04 19.39 4.22
N TRP A 130 9.31 19.11 3.91
CA TRP A 130 9.79 17.74 3.65
C TRP A 130 9.53 16.76 4.80
N ALA A 131 9.71 17.22 6.05
CA ALA A 131 9.53 16.38 7.23
C ALA A 131 8.07 15.97 7.42
N GLU A 132 7.15 16.91 7.14
CA GLU A 132 5.71 16.64 7.15
C GLU A 132 5.31 15.67 6.04
N LEU A 133 5.83 15.87 4.83
CA LEU A 133 5.60 14.96 3.72
C LEU A 133 6.12 13.55 4.02
N LEU A 134 7.30 13.43 4.62
CA LEU A 134 7.88 12.15 5.01
C LEU A 134 6.95 11.38 5.96
N LEU A 135 6.40 12.04 6.99
CA LEU A 135 5.46 11.40 7.92
C LEU A 135 4.17 10.96 7.21
N ARG A 136 3.63 11.77 6.31
CA ARG A 136 2.45 11.41 5.52
C ARG A 136 2.73 10.23 4.57
N ILE A 137 3.93 10.16 3.99
CA ILE A 137 4.37 9.02 3.17
C ILE A 137 4.48 7.75 4.02
N VAL A 138 5.11 7.82 5.19
CA VAL A 138 5.20 6.68 6.12
C VAL A 138 3.81 6.21 6.54
N TYR A 139 2.91 7.14 6.87
CA TYR A 139 1.52 6.82 7.18
C TYR A 139 0.86 6.07 6.01
N PHE A 140 0.99 6.61 4.80
CA PHE A 140 0.41 6.02 3.60
C PHE A 140 0.96 4.61 3.30
N GLU A 141 2.26 4.40 3.50
CA GLU A 141 2.88 3.08 3.37
C GLU A 141 2.27 2.09 4.39
N ILE A 142 2.10 2.50 5.66
CA ILE A 142 1.45 1.65 6.67
C ILE A 142 0.01 1.33 6.25
N VAL A 143 -0.74 2.29 5.69
CA VAL A 143 -2.10 2.05 5.17
C VAL A 143 -2.10 0.98 4.07
N ILE A 144 -1.18 1.09 3.10
CA ILE A 144 -1.04 0.10 2.03
C ILE A 144 -0.71 -1.29 2.61
N LEU A 145 0.20 -1.36 3.57
CA LEU A 145 0.55 -2.62 4.23
C LEU A 145 -0.66 -3.23 4.94
N VAL A 146 -1.44 -2.44 5.69
CA VAL A 146 -2.68 -2.91 6.34
C VAL A 146 -3.67 -3.45 5.31
N PHE A 147 -3.90 -2.75 4.20
CA PHE A 147 -4.72 -3.27 3.09
C PHE A 147 -4.16 -4.58 2.51
N GLY A 148 -2.84 -4.73 2.47
CA GLY A 148 -2.16 -5.95 2.04
C GLY A 148 -2.46 -7.13 2.97
N PHE A 149 -2.34 -6.92 4.28
CA PHE A 149 -2.68 -7.94 5.28
C PHE A 149 -4.16 -8.29 5.26
N ILE A 150 -5.06 -7.31 5.20
CA ILE A 150 -6.51 -7.54 5.08
C ILE A 150 -6.83 -8.34 3.81
N SER A 151 -6.18 -8.01 2.68
CA SER A 151 -6.34 -8.76 1.44
C SER A 151 -5.88 -10.21 1.58
N ALA A 152 -4.74 -10.45 2.23
CA ALA A 152 -4.26 -11.80 2.48
C ALA A 152 -5.23 -12.58 3.39
N ILE A 153 -5.71 -11.97 4.47
CA ILE A 153 -6.69 -12.58 5.40
C ILE A 153 -7.94 -13.01 4.63
N PHE A 154 -8.58 -12.09 3.89
CA PHE A 154 -9.80 -12.43 3.14
C PHE A 154 -9.53 -13.45 2.03
N PHE A 155 -8.38 -13.41 1.37
CA PHE A 155 -8.02 -14.42 0.39
C PHE A 155 -7.91 -15.81 1.02
N TYR A 156 -7.28 -15.94 2.19
CA TYR A 156 -7.20 -17.23 2.88
C TYR A 156 -8.52 -17.69 3.49
N LEU A 157 -9.44 -16.78 3.83
CA LEU A 157 -10.75 -17.17 4.33
C LEU A 157 -11.72 -17.58 3.21
N THR A 158 -11.66 -16.89 2.06
CA THR A 158 -12.63 -17.07 0.98
C THR A 158 -12.14 -17.94 -0.18
N GLU A 159 -10.81 -18.07 -0.33
CA GLU A 159 -10.14 -18.71 -1.47
C GLU A 159 -10.52 -18.12 -2.84
N ASN A 160 -11.19 -16.97 -2.86
CA ASN A 160 -11.72 -16.34 -4.05
C ASN A 160 -11.13 -14.93 -4.20
N LYS A 161 -10.31 -14.75 -5.24
CA LYS A 161 -9.65 -13.48 -5.53
C LYS A 161 -10.63 -12.36 -5.84
N ILE A 162 -11.71 -12.65 -6.57
CA ILE A 162 -12.71 -11.66 -6.96
C ILE A 162 -13.47 -11.19 -5.72
N LEU A 163 -13.95 -12.13 -4.90
CA LEU A 163 -14.66 -11.80 -3.67
C LEU A 163 -13.75 -11.03 -2.70
N THR A 164 -12.49 -11.45 -2.58
CA THR A 164 -11.50 -10.73 -1.76
C THR A 164 -11.31 -9.31 -2.23
N PHE A 165 -11.11 -9.09 -3.54
CA PHE A 165 -10.98 -7.75 -4.10
C PHE A 165 -12.21 -6.90 -3.77
N LEU A 166 -13.42 -7.42 -3.96
CA LEU A 166 -14.66 -6.69 -3.67
C LEU A 166 -14.78 -6.31 -2.19
N LEU A 167 -14.47 -7.21 -1.26
CA LEU A 167 -14.52 -6.93 0.18
C LEU A 167 -13.51 -5.86 0.60
N VAL A 168 -12.26 -5.98 0.14
CA VAL A 168 -11.21 -5.00 0.45
C VAL A 168 -11.51 -3.65 -0.20
N PHE A 169 -11.99 -3.66 -1.43
CA PHE A 169 -12.41 -2.44 -2.13
C PHE A 169 -13.60 -1.76 -1.44
N ALA A 170 -14.56 -2.53 -0.90
CA ALA A 170 -15.66 -1.98 -0.10
C ALA A 170 -15.16 -1.27 1.16
N ILE A 171 -14.16 -1.82 1.87
CA ILE A 171 -13.53 -1.14 3.02
C ILE A 171 -12.86 0.16 2.58
N ASN A 172 -12.16 0.16 1.44
CA ASN A 172 -11.58 1.35 0.85
C ASN A 172 -12.64 2.40 0.51
N CYS A 173 -13.75 2.00 -0.12
CA CYS A 173 -14.90 2.86 -0.44
C CYS A 173 -15.51 3.50 0.80
N LEU A 174 -15.79 2.70 1.84
CA LEU A 174 -16.35 3.21 3.09
C LEU A 174 -15.41 4.25 3.72
N SER A 175 -14.12 3.95 3.77
CA SER A 175 -13.12 4.84 4.35
C SER A 175 -12.98 6.15 3.56
N PHE A 176 -13.09 6.07 2.23
CA PHE A 176 -13.08 7.23 1.36
C PHE A 176 -14.33 8.10 1.52
N ILE A 177 -15.52 7.49 1.63
CA ILE A 177 -16.78 8.22 1.86
C ILE A 177 -16.74 8.94 3.20
N LEU A 178 -16.25 8.28 4.26
CA LEU A 178 -16.04 8.92 5.57
C LEU A 178 -15.13 10.15 5.44
N ASN A 179 -14.03 10.04 4.69
CA ASN A 179 -13.08 11.13 4.48
C ASN A 179 -13.69 12.33 3.73
N ILE A 180 -14.47 12.10 2.68
CA ILE A 180 -15.17 13.16 1.93
C ILE A 180 -16.18 13.87 2.83
N ASN A 181 -16.88 13.12 3.69
CA ASN A 181 -17.85 13.66 4.63
C ASN A 181 -17.20 14.29 5.88
N HIS A 182 -15.88 14.51 5.88
CA HIS A 182 -15.11 15.08 6.99
C HIS A 182 -15.23 14.29 8.31
N GLN A 183 -15.56 13.00 8.22
CA GLN A 183 -15.57 12.09 9.36
C GLN A 183 -14.19 11.42 9.50
N ALA A 184 -13.89 10.91 10.70
CA ALA A 184 -12.63 10.23 10.96
C ALA A 184 -12.49 9.00 10.06
N SER A 185 -11.43 8.98 9.26
CA SER A 185 -11.17 7.95 8.25
C SER A 185 -9.76 7.43 8.47
N LEU A 186 -9.58 6.42 9.33
CA LEU A 186 -8.25 5.93 9.72
C LEU A 186 -7.30 5.73 8.51
N PHE A 187 -7.81 5.27 7.36
CA PHE A 187 -7.00 5.07 6.16
C PHE A 187 -6.73 6.32 5.31
N TYR A 188 -7.50 7.40 5.43
CA TYR A 188 -7.35 8.64 4.65
C TYR A 188 -7.00 9.87 5.50
N ASP A 189 -6.79 9.67 6.80
CA ASP A 189 -6.48 10.74 7.75
C ASP A 189 -5.11 11.41 7.52
N PHE A 190 -4.24 10.82 6.67
CA PHE A 190 -3.01 11.45 6.19
C PHE A 190 -3.25 12.70 5.32
N LEU A 191 -4.51 13.02 5.02
CA LEU A 191 -4.94 14.21 4.28
C LEU A 191 -5.44 15.35 5.18
N ALA A 192 -5.48 15.13 6.49
CA ALA A 192 -5.88 16.16 7.45
C ALA A 192 -4.88 17.32 7.43
N LEU A 193 -5.40 18.55 7.56
CA LEU A 193 -4.59 19.77 7.58
C LEU A 193 -3.79 19.90 8.88
N ASP A 194 -4.27 19.27 9.96
CA ASP A 194 -3.69 19.36 11.29
C ASP A 194 -2.42 18.50 11.38
N PHE A 195 -1.28 19.14 11.18
CA PHE A 195 0.01 18.55 11.49
C PHE A 195 0.23 18.54 13.03
N GLY A 196 0.69 17.41 13.59
CA GLY A 196 1.04 17.33 15.02
C GLY A 196 0.68 16.00 15.69
N SER A 197 0.34 16.08 16.99
CA SER A 197 0.05 14.93 17.87
C SER A 197 -1.08 14.02 17.36
N ILE A 198 -2.01 14.56 16.57
CA ILE A 198 -3.14 13.81 15.99
C ILE A 198 -2.68 12.84 14.90
N ILE A 199 -1.84 13.28 13.96
CA ILE A 199 -1.29 12.39 12.93
C ILE A 199 -0.43 11.32 13.59
N PHE A 200 0.37 11.70 14.59
CA PHE A 200 1.21 10.75 15.34
C PHE A 200 0.37 9.69 16.07
N SER A 201 -0.67 10.09 16.81
CA SER A 201 -1.55 9.15 17.52
C SER A 201 -2.29 8.23 16.56
N ARG A 202 -2.79 8.75 15.44
CA ARG A 202 -3.42 7.94 14.38
C ARG A 202 -2.42 6.97 13.74
N SER A 203 -1.16 7.37 13.58
CA SER A 203 -0.09 6.49 13.10
C SER A 203 0.14 5.32 14.07
N LEU A 204 0.13 5.57 15.38
CA LEU A 204 0.25 4.52 16.40
C LEU A 204 -0.94 3.55 16.37
N ILE A 205 -2.16 4.06 16.22
CA ILE A 205 -3.37 3.22 16.08
C ILE A 205 -3.25 2.34 14.83
N LEU A 206 -2.80 2.91 13.71
CA LEU A 206 -2.62 2.19 12.46
C LEU A 206 -1.51 1.13 12.54
N LEU A 207 -0.41 1.41 13.25
CA LEU A 207 0.61 0.40 13.57
C LEU A 207 0.05 -0.73 14.43
N GLY A 208 -0.76 -0.40 15.44
CA GLY A 208 -1.47 -1.41 16.24
C GLY A 208 -2.37 -2.29 15.37
N LEU A 209 -3.10 -1.70 14.42
CA LEU A 209 -3.91 -2.43 13.46
C LEU A 209 -3.07 -3.31 12.52
N LEU A 210 -1.89 -2.84 12.10
CA LEU A 210 -0.95 -3.62 11.30
C LEU A 210 -0.50 -4.88 12.05
N PHE A 211 -0.05 -4.74 13.30
CA PHE A 211 0.36 -5.89 14.11
C PHE A 211 -0.81 -6.82 14.43
N LEU A 212 -2.01 -6.28 14.66
CA LEU A 212 -3.21 -7.07 14.87
C LEU A 212 -3.58 -7.89 13.62
N THR A 213 -3.50 -7.31 12.44
CA THR A 213 -3.79 -8.03 11.18
C THR A 213 -2.71 -9.08 10.87
N ASP A 214 -1.43 -8.81 11.15
CA ASP A 214 -0.37 -9.82 11.08
C ASP A 214 -0.63 -11.00 12.03
N ALA A 215 -0.99 -10.72 13.29
CA ALA A 215 -1.31 -11.76 14.28
C ALA A 215 -2.52 -12.61 13.84
N ILE A 216 -3.59 -11.98 13.33
CA ILE A 216 -4.77 -12.70 12.79
C ILE A 216 -4.37 -13.58 11.62
N LEU A 217 -3.56 -13.06 10.69
CA LEU A 217 -3.09 -13.82 9.54
C LEU A 217 -2.26 -15.04 9.99
N ASN A 218 -1.39 -14.87 10.98
CA ASN A 218 -0.62 -15.98 11.55
C ASN A 218 -1.54 -17.05 12.16
N LEU A 219 -2.58 -16.65 12.91
CA LEU A 219 -3.56 -17.58 13.47
C LEU A 219 -4.30 -18.37 12.38
N ILE A 220 -4.67 -17.72 11.27
CA ILE A 220 -5.30 -18.39 10.12
C ILE A 220 -4.34 -19.42 9.52
N ILE A 221 -3.08 -19.04 9.27
CA ILE A 221 -2.08 -19.94 8.67
C ILE A 221 -1.80 -21.15 9.57
N VAL A 222 -1.73 -20.94 10.89
CA VAL A 222 -1.47 -22.05 11.82
C VAL A 222 -2.63 -23.03 11.84
N LYS A 223 -3.88 -22.55 11.79
CA LYS A 223 -5.08 -23.39 11.88
C LYS A 223 -5.57 -23.97 10.56
N LYS A 224 -5.23 -23.33 9.43
CA LYS A 224 -5.71 -23.75 8.12
C LYS A 224 -4.96 -25.00 7.66
N ASP A 225 -5.72 -26.03 7.27
CA ASP A 225 -5.17 -27.18 6.58
C ASP A 225 -4.97 -26.83 5.11
N PHE A 226 -3.71 -26.72 4.72
CA PHE A 226 -3.31 -26.55 3.33
C PHE A 226 -3.12 -27.95 2.73
N LEU A 227 -4.21 -28.55 2.24
CA LEU A 227 -4.20 -29.81 1.49
C LEU A 227 -3.81 -29.57 0.03
#